data_AF-A0A4Y4X844-F1
#
_entry.id   AF-A0A4Y4X844-F1
#
_cell.length_a   1.000
_cell.length_b   1.000
_cell.length_c   1.000
_cell.angle_alpha   90.00
_cell.angle_beta   90.00
_cell.angle_gamma   90.00
#
_symmetry.space_group_name_H-M   'P 1'
#
loop_
_entity.id
_entity.type
_entity.pdbx_description
1 polymer ?
#
loop_
_entity_poly.entity_id
_entity_poly.type
_entity_poly.pdbx_seq_one_letter_code
_entity_poly.pdbx_strand_id
1 'polypeptide(L)' 'LASLAYGIDAKLEEILIEGIEKIEPDDMEFAKEFGYSIKLLGIAKKHPDCIELRVHPSMIKNECMLSKVDGVMNAISV' A
#
# COMPACT_ATOMS: atom_id res chain seq x y z
N LEU A 1 -7.90 10.89 -1.81
CA LEU A 1 -7.31 10.49 -3.12
C LEU A 1 -8.31 9.68 -3.96
N ALA A 2 -8.89 8.60 -3.45
CA ALA A 2 -9.87 7.80 -4.20
C ALA A 2 -11.06 8.61 -4.73
N SER A 3 -11.65 9.47 -3.90
CA SER A 3 -12.73 10.38 -4.31
C SER A 3 -12.34 11.31 -5.46
N LEU A 4 -11.08 11.77 -5.49
CA LEU A 4 -10.56 12.60 -6.58
C LEU A 4 -10.29 11.76 -7.84
N ALA A 5 -9.75 10.56 -7.70
CA ALA A 5 -9.40 9.69 -8.81
C ALA A 5 -10.63 9.08 -9.51
N TYR A 6 -11.69 8.78 -8.76
CA TYR A 6 -12.84 8.02 -9.26
C TYR A 6 -14.20 8.69 -9.05
N GLY A 7 -14.26 9.88 -8.45
CA GLY A 7 -15.52 10.62 -8.27
C GLY A 7 -16.48 9.98 -7.27
N ILE A 8 -15.98 9.22 -6.29
CA ILE A 8 -16.78 8.54 -5.26
C ILE A 8 -16.75 9.25 -3.91
N ASP A 9 -17.82 9.11 -3.12
CA ASP A 9 -17.79 9.46 -1.70
C ASP A 9 -17.28 8.24 -0.91
N ALA A 10 -16.01 8.26 -0.53
CA ALA A 10 -15.36 7.14 0.14
C ALA A 10 -15.39 7.37 1.67
N LYS A 11 -16.14 6.55 2.40
CA LYS A 11 -16.21 6.63 3.87
C LYS A 11 -15.11 5.80 4.51
N LEU A 12 -14.63 6.24 5.67
CA LEU A 12 -13.54 5.56 6.37
C LEU A 12 -13.92 4.13 6.77
N GLU A 13 -15.17 3.90 7.16
CA GLU A 13 -15.69 2.58 7.52
C GLU A 13 -15.68 1.58 6.35
N GLU A 14 -15.60 2.06 5.11
CA GLU A 14 -15.59 1.24 3.89
C GLU A 14 -14.16 0.89 3.44
N ILE A 15 -13.14 1.43 4.10
CA ILE A 15 -11.73 1.21 3.76
C ILE A 15 -11.18 0.12 4.68
N LEU A 16 -10.60 -0.93 4.09
CA LEU A 16 -9.84 -1.92 4.86
C LEU A 16 -8.55 -1.28 5.38
N ILE A 17 -8.36 -1.20 6.69
CA ILE A 17 -7.20 -0.56 7.31
C ILE A 17 -6.49 -1.53 8.25
N GLU A 18 -5.20 -1.74 8.01
CA GLU A 18 -4.27 -2.47 8.86
C GLU A 18 -2.99 -1.65 9.06
N GLY A 19 -2.54 -1.58 10.30
CA GLY A 19 -1.29 -0.90 10.67
C GLY A 19 -0.05 -1.76 10.48
N ILE A 20 1.10 -1.25 10.92
CA ILE A 20 2.39 -1.94 10.85
C ILE A 20 2.79 -2.61 12.17
N GLU A 21 1.92 -2.58 13.19
CA GLU A 21 2.23 -2.98 14.57
C GLU A 21 2.63 -4.46 14.72
N LYS A 22 2.23 -5.30 13.77
CA LYS A 22 2.47 -6.75 13.78
C LYS A 22 3.65 -7.17 12.90
N ILE A 23 4.34 -6.24 12.26
CA ILE A 23 5.48 -6.56 11.39
C ILE A 23 6.69 -6.83 12.27
N GLU A 24 7.27 -8.02 12.11
CA GLU A 24 8.46 -8.44 12.84
C GLU A 24 9.74 -8.19 12.03
N PRO A 25 10.91 -8.11 12.69
CA PRO A 25 12.20 -7.99 11.99
C PRO A 25 12.42 -9.12 10.97
N ASP A 26 11.98 -10.34 11.29
CA ASP A 26 12.11 -11.52 10.43
C ASP A 26 11.32 -11.34 9.12
N ASP A 27 10.13 -10.71 9.17
CA ASP A 27 9.35 -10.39 7.95
C ASP A 27 10.15 -9.49 7.00
N MET A 28 10.86 -8.52 7.56
CA MET A 28 11.70 -7.58 6.78
C MET A 28 12.90 -8.29 6.15
N GLU A 29 13.51 -9.23 6.88
CA GLU A 29 14.63 -10.02 6.39
C GLU A 29 14.19 -10.97 5.27
N PHE A 30 13.12 -11.74 5.48
CA PHE A 30 12.58 -12.63 4.46
C PHE A 30 12.09 -11.89 3.21
N ALA A 31 11.40 -10.75 3.38
CA ALA A 31 10.98 -9.93 2.24
C ALA A 31 12.19 -9.53 1.39
N LYS A 32 13.28 -9.10 2.04
CA LYS A 32 14.52 -8.71 1.37
C LYS A 32 15.16 -9.89 0.64
N GLU A 33 15.22 -11.07 1.25
CA GLU A 33 15.72 -12.30 0.62
C GLU A 33 14.92 -12.69 -0.62
N PHE A 34 13.60 -12.50 -0.59
CA PHE A 34 12.73 -12.75 -1.74
C PHE A 34 12.72 -11.64 -2.79
N GLY A 35 13.49 -10.56 -2.61
CA GLY A 35 13.57 -9.45 -3.56
C GLY A 35 12.41 -8.43 -3.44
N TYR A 36 11.80 -8.35 -2.26
CA TYR A 36 10.72 -7.42 -1.93
C TYR A 36 11.13 -6.45 -0.82
N SER A 37 10.37 -5.37 -0.74
CA SER A 37 10.37 -4.43 0.37
C SER A 37 8.96 -4.37 0.94
N ILE A 38 8.83 -4.36 2.26
CA ILE A 38 7.53 -4.14 2.91
C ILE A 38 7.31 -2.63 3.01
N LYS A 39 6.18 -2.15 2.49
CA LYS A 39 5.74 -0.76 2.59
C LYS A 39 4.28 -0.70 3.02
N LEU A 40 3.91 0.28 3.85
CA LEU A 40 2.51 0.59 4.14
C LEU A 40 1.91 1.34 2.94
N LEU A 41 0.99 0.71 2.22
CA LEU A 41 0.42 1.29 1.00
C LEU A 41 -1.06 1.58 1.16
N GLY A 42 -1.46 2.80 0.78
CA GLY A 42 -2.85 3.11 0.44
C GLY A 42 -3.10 2.79 -1.03
N ILE A 43 -4.04 1.89 -1.30
CA ILE A 43 -4.38 1.40 -2.64
C ILE A 43 -5.82 1.75 -2.94
N ALA A 44 -6.05 2.42 -4.07
CA ALA A 44 -7.36 2.67 -4.63
C ALA A 44 -7.41 2.10 -6.05
N LYS A 45 -8.03 0.94 -6.24
CA LYS A 45 -8.01 0.19 -7.50
C LYS A 45 -9.41 0.01 -8.05
N LYS A 46 -9.63 0.43 -9.30
CA LYS A 46 -10.88 0.19 -10.01
C LYS A 46 -10.93 -1.25 -10.54
N HIS A 47 -11.98 -1.97 -10.19
CA HIS A 47 -12.39 -3.24 -10.78
C HIS A 47 -13.61 -2.99 -11.69
N PRO A 48 -14.08 -4.00 -12.46
CA PRO A 48 -15.25 -3.83 -13.33
C PRO A 48 -16.50 -3.34 -12.58
N ASP A 49 -16.76 -3.88 -11.38
CA ASP A 49 -18.02 -3.65 -10.65
C ASP A 49 -17.85 -2.83 -9.37
N CYS A 50 -16.62 -2.57 -8.92
CA CYS A 50 -16.36 -1.89 -7.65
C CYS A 50 -15.02 -1.15 -7.65
N ILE A 51 -14.78 -0.39 -6.58
CA ILE A 51 -13.49 0.24 -6.29
C ILE A 51 -12.98 -0.35 -4.98
N GLU A 52 -11.82 -0.98 -5.05
CA GLU A 52 -11.11 -1.51 -3.90
C GLU A 52 -10.36 -0.38 -3.21
N LEU A 53 -10.64 -0.18 -1.92
CA LEU A 53 -9.96 0.78 -1.06
C LEU A 53 -9.34 0.04 0.12
N ARG A 54 -8.02 0.09 0.25
CA ARG A 54 -7.32 -0.50 1.40
C ARG A 54 -6.03 0.22 1.77
N VAL A 55 -5.68 0.16 3.04
CA VAL A 55 -4.40 0.60 3.60
C VAL A 55 -3.85 -0.54 4.43
N HIS A 56 -2.72 -1.12 4.05
CA HIS A 56 -2.12 -2.23 4.80
C HIS A 56 -0.65 -2.43 4.38
N PRO A 57 0.16 -3.12 5.19
CA PRO A 57 1.49 -3.53 4.80
C PRO A 57 1.46 -4.38 3.53
N SER A 58 2.33 -4.09 2.58
CA SER A 58 2.40 -4.78 1.29
C SER A 58 3.84 -5.04 0.89
N MET A 59 4.12 -6.24 0.39
CA MET A 59 5.38 -6.56 -0.25
C MET A 59 5.39 -6.03 -1.68
N ILE A 60 6.33 -5.15 -1.99
CA ILE A 60 6.55 -4.62 -3.34
C ILE A 60 7.94 -5.01 -3.84
N LYS A 61 8.03 -5.41 -5.10
CA LYS A 61 9.32 -5.78 -5.71
C LYS A 61 10.30 -4.62 -5.62
N ASN A 62 11.56 -4.93 -5.35
CA ASN A 62 12.62 -3.93 -5.23
C ASN A 62 12.84 -3.10 -6.52
N GLU A 63 12.41 -3.62 -7.67
CA GLU A 63 12.46 -2.92 -8.95
C GLU A 63 11.44 -1.78 -9.07
N CYS A 64 10.31 -1.87 -8.35
CA CYS A 64 9.25 -0.85 -8.38
C CYS A 64 9.76 0.46 -7.79
N MET A 65 9.43 1.61 -8.40
CA MET A 65 9.89 2.90 -7.89
C MET A 65 9.42 3.20 -6.45
N LEU A 66 8.23 2.73 -6.07
CA LEU A 66 7.71 2.87 -4.71
C LEU A 66 8.55 2.13 -3.66
N SER A 67 9.33 1.10 -4.03
CA SER A 67 10.20 0.39 -3.07
C SER A 67 11.34 1.28 -2.58
N LYS A 68 11.79 2.21 -3.42
CA LYS A 68 12.93 3.09 -3.20
C LYS A 68 12.60 4.35 -2.39
N VAL A 69 11.34 4.50 -1.98
CA VAL A 69 10.87 5.64 -1.20
C VAL A 69 11.11 5.32 0.27
N ASP A 70 12.14 5.96 0.83
CA ASP A 70 12.63 5.69 2.19
C ASP A 70 12.56 6.93 3.10
N GLY A 71 12.70 6.68 4.40
CA GLY A 71 12.62 7.72 5.43
C GLY A 71 11.22 8.27 5.57
N VAL A 72 11.11 9.59 5.69
CA VAL A 72 9.83 10.30 5.90
C VAL A 72 9.17 10.77 4.59
N MET A 73 9.68 10.30 3.45
CA MET A 73 9.21 10.70 2.14
C MET A 73 7.93 9.95 1.78
N ASN A 74 7.02 10.65 1.09
CA ASN A 74 5.79 10.08 0.53
C ASN A 74 5.87 10.06 -0.99
N ALA A 75 5.23 9.07 -1.61
CA ALA A 75 5.11 8.97 -3.06
C ALA A 75 3.71 8.50 -3.45
N ILE A 76 3.30 8.85 -4.67
CA ILE A 76 2.04 8.44 -5.27
C ILE A 76 2.37 7.87 -6.65
N SER A 77 1.84 6.68 -6.95
CA SER A 77 1.83 6.11 -8.29
C SER A 77 0.39 6.06 -8.78
N VAL A 78 0.16 6.49 -10.02
CA VAL A 78 -1.15 6.49 -10.70
C VAL A 78 -1.10 5.66 -11.97
#